data_AF-I2CCP2-F1
#
_entry.id   AF-I2CCP2-F1
#
_cell.length_a   1.000
_cell.length_b   1.000
_cell.length_c   1.000
_cell.angle_alpha   90.00
_cell.angle_beta   90.00
_cell.angle_gamma   90.00
#
_symmetry.space_group_name_H-M   'P 1'
#
loop_
_entity.id
_entity.type
_entity.pdbx_description
1 polymer ?
#
loop_
_entity_poly.entity_id
_entity_poly.type
_entity_poly.pdbx_seq_one_letter_code
_entity_poly.pdbx_strand_id
1 'polypeptide(L)'
;DESTGTIGKRLATINVENTEENRRHYRQLLFTADKEIGRYLGGVIFFHETFFQKADDGTPFVKLVQDRGIVPGIKVDKGVVKLLGTDDETTTQGLDGLAERCKEYYEGGARFAKWRCVLKIGNGRPTELAVRENANVLARYASICQMNGLCPIVEPEILTDGSHELEACIEASQRTLAAVFKALEDHHVYLEGTLL
;
A
#
# COMPACT_ATOMS: atom_id res chain seq x y z
N ASP A 1 5.54 4.69 2.73
CA ASP A 1 4.65 5.00 1.58
C ASP A 1 3.46 5.92 1.93
N GLU A 2 3.56 6.67 3.02
CA GLU A 2 2.52 7.60 3.46
C GLU A 2 2.30 8.68 2.40
N SER A 3 1.04 8.82 1.97
CA SER A 3 0.60 9.91 1.11
C SER A 3 0.85 11.27 1.76
N THR A 4 0.86 12.35 0.97
CA THR A 4 1.10 13.73 1.43
C THR A 4 0.21 14.12 2.63
N GLY A 5 -1.06 13.72 2.63
CA GLY A 5 -1.97 13.97 3.76
C GLY A 5 -1.62 13.14 5.00
N THR A 6 -1.23 11.87 4.82
CA THR A 6 -0.90 10.96 5.93
C THR A 6 0.40 11.36 6.62
N ILE A 7 1.47 11.62 5.85
CA ILE A 7 2.74 12.09 6.39
C ILE A 7 2.61 13.48 7.02
N GLY A 8 1.74 14.34 6.48
CA GLY A 8 1.43 15.65 7.07
C GLY A 8 0.89 15.54 8.50
N LYS A 9 0.00 14.57 8.77
CA LYS A 9 -0.47 14.31 10.13
C LYS A 9 0.67 13.88 11.06
N ARG A 10 1.63 13.10 10.57
CA ARG A 10 2.80 12.66 11.36
C ARG A 10 3.74 13.82 11.67
N LEU A 11 4.08 14.62 10.67
CA LEU A 11 4.93 15.81 10.85
C LEU A 11 4.29 16.84 11.80
N ALA A 12 2.97 17.01 11.75
CA ALA A 12 2.25 17.90 12.67
C ALA A 12 2.42 17.51 14.15
N THR A 13 2.52 16.20 14.47
CA THR A 13 2.71 15.75 15.87
C THR A 13 4.05 16.20 16.48
N ILE A 14 5.01 16.56 15.65
CA ILE A 14 6.35 17.04 16.05
C ILE A 14 6.57 18.49 15.63
N ASN A 15 5.51 19.23 15.30
CA ASN A 15 5.54 20.64 14.88
C ASN A 15 6.43 20.92 13.66
N VAL A 16 6.49 19.99 12.71
CA VAL A 16 7.21 20.17 11.43
C VAL A 16 6.21 20.48 10.31
N GLU A 17 6.51 21.49 9.49
CA GLU A 17 5.67 21.86 8.34
C GLU A 17 5.68 20.79 7.24
N ASN A 18 4.52 20.52 6.64
CA ASN A 18 4.38 19.53 5.58
C ASN A 18 4.79 20.07 4.18
N THR A 19 6.06 20.39 4.02
CA THR A 19 6.64 20.78 2.72
C THR A 19 7.24 19.56 2.01
N GLU A 20 7.39 19.63 0.68
CA GLU A 20 8.08 18.58 -0.09
C GLU A 20 9.49 18.33 0.43
N GLU A 21 10.22 19.39 0.77
CA GLU A 21 11.58 19.29 1.27
C GLU A 21 11.66 18.62 2.65
N ASN A 22 10.75 18.94 3.57
CA ASN A 22 10.71 18.27 4.88
C ASN A 22 10.35 16.79 4.73
N ARG A 23 9.46 16.44 3.79
CA ARG A 23 9.18 15.04 3.45
C ARG A 23 10.41 14.35 2.88
N ARG A 24 11.14 15.00 1.96
CA ARG A 24 12.39 14.49 1.38
C ARG A 24 13.44 14.26 2.45
N HIS A 25 13.71 15.23 3.32
CA HIS A 25 14.65 15.11 4.44
C HIS A 25 14.28 13.96 5.38
N TYR A 26 13.00 13.85 5.76
CA TYR A 26 12.56 12.76 6.61
C TYR A 26 12.79 11.39 5.97
N ARG A 27 12.52 11.24 4.66
CA ARG A 27 12.78 9.96 3.95
C ARG A 27 14.26 9.71 3.75
N GLN A 28 15.05 10.75 3.46
CA GLN A 28 16.50 10.64 3.40
C GLN A 28 17.05 10.11 4.72
N LEU A 29 16.63 10.66 5.87
CA LEU A 29 17.06 10.21 7.19
C LEU A 29 16.88 8.70 7.37
N LEU A 30 15.76 8.14 6.90
CA LEU A 30 15.51 6.69 6.95
C LEU A 30 16.43 5.92 5.99
N PHE A 31 16.59 6.41 4.75
CA PHE A 31 17.35 5.73 3.70
C PHE A 31 18.86 5.91 3.82
N THR A 32 19.33 6.84 4.66
CA THR A 32 20.75 7.08 4.94
C THR A 32 21.18 6.56 6.31
N ALA A 33 20.30 5.85 7.04
CA ALA A 33 20.65 5.10 8.25
C ALA A 33 21.86 4.17 8.01
N ASP A 34 22.41 3.58 9.06
CA ASP A 34 23.57 2.69 8.92
C ASP A 34 23.33 1.56 7.92
N LYS A 35 24.36 1.17 7.15
CA LYS A 35 24.26 0.18 6.08
C LYS A 35 23.84 -1.20 6.58
N GLU A 36 24.07 -1.51 7.85
CA GLU A 36 23.60 -2.75 8.49
C GLU A 36 22.07 -2.92 8.39
N ILE A 37 21.30 -1.84 8.16
CA ILE A 37 19.85 -1.92 7.97
C ILE A 37 19.44 -2.85 6.80
N GLY A 38 20.29 -2.99 5.79
CA GLY A 38 20.06 -3.90 4.65
C GLY A 38 19.98 -5.38 5.04
N ARG A 39 20.48 -5.75 6.22
CA ARG A 39 20.35 -7.12 6.76
C ARG A 39 18.96 -7.42 7.32
N TYR A 40 18.20 -6.37 7.65
CA TYR A 40 16.90 -6.48 8.31
C TYR A 40 15.74 -6.07 7.41
N LEU A 41 16.00 -5.28 6.36
CA LEU A 41 14.98 -4.83 5.42
C LEU A 41 15.09 -5.56 4.09
N GLY A 42 14.13 -6.44 3.81
CA GLY A 42 13.98 -7.06 2.49
C GLY A 42 13.44 -6.10 1.43
N GLY A 43 12.62 -5.12 1.84
CA GLY A 43 12.06 -4.14 0.92
C GLY A 43 11.52 -2.88 1.61
N VAL A 44 11.33 -1.83 0.82
CA VAL A 44 10.77 -0.54 1.26
C VAL A 44 9.67 -0.10 0.31
N ILE A 45 8.52 0.30 0.87
CA ILE A 45 7.39 0.82 0.09
C ILE A 45 7.48 2.33 -0.02
N PHE A 46 7.60 2.81 -1.25
CA PHE A 46 7.65 4.22 -1.60
C PHE A 46 6.25 4.78 -1.87
N PHE A 47 6.11 6.08 -1.65
CA PHE A 47 5.05 6.88 -2.25
C PHE A 47 5.58 7.51 -3.55
N HIS A 48 4.71 7.84 -4.52
CA HIS A 48 5.09 8.36 -5.83
C HIS A 48 6.08 9.53 -5.75
N GLU A 49 5.82 10.53 -4.89
CA GLU A 49 6.74 11.66 -4.69
C GLU A 49 8.15 11.18 -4.29
N THR A 50 8.24 10.33 -3.27
CA THR A 50 9.53 9.83 -2.76
C THR A 50 10.24 8.93 -3.77
N PHE A 51 9.50 8.20 -4.61
CA PHE A 51 10.08 7.32 -5.62
C PHE A 51 10.96 8.09 -6.63
N PHE A 52 10.62 9.35 -6.90
CA PHE A 52 11.35 10.22 -7.82
C PHE A 52 12.25 11.26 -7.13
N GLN A 53 12.30 11.27 -5.80
CA GLN A 53 13.17 12.16 -5.04
C GLN A 53 14.62 11.67 -5.00
N LYS A 54 15.51 12.61 -4.65
CA LYS A 54 16.95 12.42 -4.53
C LYS A 54 17.44 12.82 -3.14
N ALA A 55 18.55 12.22 -2.74
CA ALA A 55 19.28 12.66 -1.56
C ALA A 55 20.09 13.94 -1.84
N ASP A 56 20.68 14.51 -0.78
CA ASP A 56 21.48 15.74 -0.84
C ASP A 56 22.68 15.63 -1.79
N ASP A 57 23.23 14.42 -1.96
CA ASP A 57 24.32 14.12 -2.88
C ASP A 57 23.86 13.92 -4.35
N GLY A 58 22.56 14.05 -4.60
CA GLY A 58 21.94 13.86 -5.91
C GLY A 58 21.58 12.42 -6.25
N THR A 59 21.88 11.44 -5.38
CA THR A 59 21.56 10.03 -5.62
C THR A 59 20.05 9.80 -5.51
N PRO A 60 19.39 9.13 -6.48
CA PRO A 60 17.98 8.76 -6.36
C PRO A 60 17.74 7.85 -5.14
N PHE A 61 16.64 8.06 -4.41
CA PHE A 61 16.35 7.23 -3.23
C PHE A 61 16.19 5.74 -3.56
N VAL A 62 15.61 5.43 -4.73
CA VAL A 62 15.51 4.05 -5.23
C VAL A 62 16.89 3.41 -5.35
N LYS A 63 17.87 4.14 -5.87
CA LYS A 63 19.25 3.66 -5.97
C LYS A 63 19.89 3.48 -4.60
N LEU A 64 19.67 4.41 -3.67
CA LEU A 64 20.22 4.33 -2.31
C LEU A 64 19.79 3.06 -1.57
N VAL A 65 18.52 2.67 -1.68
CA VAL A 65 18.04 1.43 -1.04
C VAL A 65 18.52 0.18 -1.78
N GLN A 66 18.59 0.21 -3.12
CA GLN A 66 19.13 -0.88 -3.92
C GLN A 66 20.61 -1.16 -3.64
N ASP A 67 21.42 -0.12 -3.50
CA ASP A 67 22.85 -0.24 -3.17
C ASP A 67 23.07 -0.85 -1.76
N ARG A 68 22.01 -1.01 -0.96
CA ARG A 68 21.98 -1.67 0.36
C ARG A 68 21.32 -3.05 0.33
N GLY A 69 20.99 -3.57 -0.85
CA GLY A 69 20.32 -4.88 -1.01
C GLY A 69 18.82 -4.87 -0.70
N ILE A 70 18.20 -3.70 -0.56
CA ILE A 70 16.79 -3.55 -0.22
C ILE A 70 15.97 -3.41 -1.51
N VAL A 71 14.92 -4.21 -1.65
CA VAL A 71 14.05 -4.16 -2.83
C VAL A 71 13.14 -2.93 -2.77
N PRO A 72 13.07 -2.08 -3.83
CA PRO A 72 12.11 -0.99 -3.89
C PRO A 72 10.72 -1.50 -4.26
N GLY A 73 9.71 -1.01 -3.54
CA GLY A 73 8.30 -1.20 -3.87
C GLY A 73 7.53 0.10 -3.94
N ILE A 74 6.35 0.09 -4.53
CA ILE A 74 5.58 1.32 -4.79
C ILE A 74 4.12 1.17 -4.37
N LYS A 75 3.60 2.12 -3.59
CA LYS A 75 2.16 2.23 -3.34
C LYS A 75 1.47 2.79 -4.58
N VAL A 76 0.51 2.06 -5.13
CA VAL A 76 -0.12 2.42 -6.41
C VAL A 76 -1.60 2.82 -6.30
N ASP A 77 -2.26 2.53 -5.18
CA ASP A 77 -3.62 3.00 -4.92
C ASP A 77 -3.67 4.52 -4.74
N LYS A 78 -4.80 5.11 -5.15
CA LYS A 78 -5.09 6.56 -5.07
C LYS A 78 -6.03 6.88 -3.90
N GLY A 79 -6.01 6.05 -2.85
CA GLY A 79 -6.78 6.23 -1.62
C GLY A 79 -8.21 5.70 -1.68
N VAL A 80 -8.87 5.78 -0.53
CA VAL A 80 -10.22 5.27 -0.32
C VAL A 80 -11.30 6.25 -0.81
N VAL A 81 -12.43 5.71 -1.26
CA VAL A 81 -13.65 6.44 -1.65
C VAL A 81 -14.86 5.78 -1.01
N LYS A 82 -15.88 6.56 -0.68
CA LYS A 82 -17.07 6.07 0.02
C LYS A 82 -17.91 5.15 -0.86
N LEU A 83 -18.43 4.08 -0.27
CA LEU A 83 -19.44 3.23 -0.89
C LEU A 83 -20.83 3.81 -0.63
N LEU A 84 -21.51 4.23 -1.70
CA LEU A 84 -22.87 4.77 -1.61
C LEU A 84 -23.81 3.72 -0.98
N GLY A 85 -24.64 4.17 -0.04
CA GLY A 85 -25.62 3.30 0.63
C GLY A 85 -25.05 2.46 1.78
N THR A 86 -23.80 2.70 2.18
CA THR A 86 -23.17 2.06 3.35
C THR A 86 -22.98 3.05 4.51
N ASP A 87 -22.79 2.53 5.73
CA ASP A 87 -22.44 3.34 6.90
C ASP A 87 -20.94 3.64 6.93
N ASP A 88 -20.53 4.65 6.15
CA ASP A 88 -19.14 5.16 6.09
C ASP A 88 -18.09 4.08 5.76
N GLU A 89 -18.48 3.09 4.95
CA GLU A 89 -17.55 2.12 4.37
C GLU A 89 -16.96 2.64 3.07
N THR A 90 -15.86 2.01 2.65
CA THR A 90 -15.07 2.49 1.53
C THR A 90 -14.66 1.36 0.59
N THR A 91 -14.47 1.70 -0.68
CA THR A 91 -13.59 0.96 -1.60
C THR A 91 -12.35 1.81 -1.89
N THR A 92 -11.44 1.32 -2.71
CA THR A 92 -10.19 2.01 -3.02
C THR A 92 -10.09 2.25 -4.52
N GLN A 93 -9.66 3.44 -4.92
CA GLN A 93 -9.50 3.82 -6.32
C GLN A 93 -8.04 3.77 -6.77
N GLY A 94 -7.81 3.75 -8.08
CA GLY A 94 -6.45 3.83 -8.66
C GLY A 94 -6.15 2.91 -9.83
N LEU A 95 -7.14 2.14 -10.31
CA LEU A 95 -6.97 1.19 -11.43
C LEU A 95 -6.78 1.90 -12.78
N ASP A 96 -7.32 3.11 -12.94
CA ASP A 96 -7.21 3.87 -14.18
C ASP A 96 -5.75 4.25 -14.47
N GLY A 97 -5.26 3.80 -15.63
CA GLY A 97 -3.87 3.97 -16.07
C GLY A 97 -2.86 3.18 -15.22
N LEU A 98 -3.30 2.18 -14.45
CA LEU A 98 -2.41 1.44 -13.55
C LEU A 98 -1.36 0.63 -14.30
N ALA A 99 -1.69 0.04 -15.46
CA ALA A 99 -0.74 -0.76 -16.23
C ALA A 99 0.44 0.09 -16.71
N GLU A 100 0.18 1.28 -17.26
CA GLU A 100 1.19 2.23 -17.70
C GLU A 100 2.08 2.68 -16.54
N ARG A 101 1.46 3.02 -15.40
CA ARG A 101 2.18 3.36 -14.18
C ARG A 101 3.04 2.21 -13.66
N CYS A 102 2.55 0.97 -13.68
CA CYS A 102 3.33 -0.20 -13.27
C CYS A 102 4.57 -0.38 -14.13
N LYS A 103 4.48 -0.17 -15.45
CA LYS A 103 5.65 -0.20 -16.35
C LYS A 103 6.67 0.88 -15.98
N GLU A 104 6.21 2.11 -15.81
CA GLU A 104 7.07 3.24 -15.39
C GLU A 104 7.78 2.94 -14.06
N TYR A 105 7.07 2.42 -13.06
CA TYR A 105 7.69 2.07 -11.78
C TYR A 105 8.65 0.89 -11.89
N TYR A 106 8.35 -0.11 -12.73
CA TYR A 106 9.26 -1.24 -12.96
C TYR A 106 10.57 -0.77 -13.60
N GLU A 107 10.48 0.08 -14.63
CA GLU A 107 11.62 0.74 -15.27
C GLU A 107 12.40 1.61 -14.28
N GLY A 108 11.69 2.30 -13.38
CA GLY A 108 12.26 3.09 -12.30
C GLY A 108 12.90 2.28 -11.16
N GLY A 109 12.79 0.94 -11.18
CA GLY A 109 13.48 0.04 -10.24
C GLY A 109 12.59 -0.64 -9.20
N ALA A 110 11.27 -0.40 -9.19
CA ALA A 110 10.35 -1.12 -8.33
C ALA A 110 10.24 -2.60 -8.74
N ARG A 111 10.08 -3.51 -7.78
CA ARG A 111 9.85 -4.94 -8.03
C ARG A 111 8.61 -5.50 -7.32
N PHE A 112 7.98 -4.69 -6.48
CA PHE A 112 6.70 -5.01 -5.88
C PHE A 112 5.85 -3.74 -5.76
N ALA A 113 4.56 -3.92 -5.56
CA ALA A 113 3.60 -2.84 -5.37
C ALA A 113 2.79 -3.06 -4.11
N LYS A 114 2.09 -2.02 -3.65
CA LYS A 114 1.14 -2.10 -2.55
C LYS A 114 -0.19 -1.45 -2.92
N TRP A 115 -1.28 -2.08 -2.50
CA TRP A 115 -2.62 -1.51 -2.56
C TRP A 115 -3.37 -1.76 -1.27
N ARG A 116 -3.82 -0.67 -0.64
CA ARG A 116 -4.52 -0.72 0.64
C ARG A 116 -6.03 -0.54 0.49
N CYS A 117 -6.79 -1.54 0.90
CA CYS A 117 -8.22 -1.44 1.16
C CYS A 117 -8.48 -1.28 2.66
N VAL A 118 -9.62 -0.69 3.02
CA VAL A 118 -9.97 -0.39 4.42
C VAL A 118 -11.37 -0.89 4.72
N LEU A 119 -11.48 -1.71 5.75
CA LEU A 119 -12.73 -2.22 6.28
C LEU A 119 -12.85 -1.84 7.76
N LYS A 120 -14.09 -1.65 8.24
CA LYS A 120 -14.39 -1.23 9.62
C LYS A 120 -15.28 -2.26 10.29
N ILE A 121 -15.10 -2.46 11.59
CA ILE A 121 -15.95 -3.30 12.42
C ILE A 121 -16.96 -2.44 13.18
N GLY A 122 -18.21 -2.91 13.28
CA GLY A 122 -19.25 -2.32 14.12
C GLY A 122 -20.48 -1.85 13.35
N ASN A 123 -21.64 -1.78 14.00
CA ASN A 123 -22.93 -1.42 13.38
C ASN A 123 -23.28 -2.26 12.13
N GLY A 124 -22.99 -3.57 12.16
CA GLY A 124 -23.23 -4.47 11.03
C GLY A 124 -22.16 -4.43 9.93
N ARG A 125 -21.02 -3.76 10.18
CA ARG A 125 -19.86 -3.70 9.28
C ARG A 125 -18.76 -4.71 9.66
N PRO A 126 -17.95 -5.18 8.70
CA PRO A 126 -18.02 -4.82 7.29
C PRO A 126 -19.25 -5.43 6.60
N THR A 127 -19.89 -4.72 5.68
CA THR A 127 -21.01 -5.27 4.92
C THR A 127 -20.51 -6.20 3.82
N GLU A 128 -21.39 -7.07 3.32
CA GLU A 128 -21.06 -7.93 2.18
C GLU A 128 -20.67 -7.13 0.93
N LEU A 129 -21.31 -5.97 0.73
CA LEU A 129 -20.95 -5.05 -0.35
C LEU A 129 -19.50 -4.58 -0.21
N ALA A 130 -19.10 -4.12 0.97
CA ALA A 130 -17.74 -3.63 1.21
C ALA A 130 -16.71 -4.75 1.09
N VAL A 131 -16.98 -5.95 1.63
CA VAL A 131 -16.07 -7.10 1.51
C VAL A 131 -15.87 -7.48 0.04
N ARG A 132 -16.96 -7.70 -0.70
CA ARG A 132 -16.91 -8.14 -2.10
C ARG A 132 -16.23 -7.12 -3.01
N GLU A 133 -16.55 -5.84 -2.84
CA GLU A 133 -15.99 -4.77 -3.66
C GLU A 133 -14.48 -4.58 -3.41
N ASN A 134 -14.05 -4.59 -2.15
CA ASN A 134 -12.62 -4.47 -1.83
C ASN A 134 -11.83 -5.72 -2.27
N ALA A 135 -12.39 -6.92 -2.12
CA ALA A 135 -11.75 -8.13 -2.64
C ALA A 135 -11.59 -8.09 -4.16
N ASN A 136 -12.64 -7.67 -4.89
CA ASN A 136 -12.60 -7.58 -6.34
C ASN A 136 -11.60 -6.52 -6.84
N VAL A 137 -11.53 -5.34 -6.22
CA VAL A 137 -10.57 -4.30 -6.64
C VAL A 137 -9.12 -4.71 -6.34
N LEU A 138 -8.87 -5.41 -5.23
CA LEU A 138 -7.56 -5.98 -4.91
C LEU A 138 -7.12 -7.01 -5.97
N ALA A 139 -8.04 -7.87 -6.41
CA ALA A 139 -7.74 -8.86 -7.45
C ALA A 139 -7.43 -8.22 -8.81
N ARG A 140 -8.19 -7.19 -9.20
CA ARG A 140 -7.90 -6.39 -10.41
C ARG A 140 -6.52 -5.73 -10.33
N TYR A 141 -6.19 -5.13 -9.19
CA TYR A 141 -4.88 -4.54 -8.92
C TYR A 141 -3.76 -5.59 -9.05
N ALA A 142 -3.91 -6.73 -8.36
CA ALA A 142 -2.89 -7.78 -8.32
C ALA A 142 -2.60 -8.35 -9.71
N SER A 143 -3.66 -8.62 -10.49
CA SER A 143 -3.55 -9.07 -11.89
C SER A 143 -2.75 -8.08 -12.74
N ILE A 144 -3.06 -6.78 -12.66
CA ILE A 144 -2.33 -5.73 -13.40
C ILE A 144 -0.86 -5.64 -12.96
N CYS A 145 -0.56 -5.79 -11.67
CA CYS A 145 0.82 -5.80 -11.20
C CYS A 145 1.62 -6.97 -11.76
N GLN A 146 1.05 -8.19 -11.72
CA GLN A 146 1.72 -9.39 -12.23
C GLN A 146 1.97 -9.32 -13.74
N MET A 147 1.02 -8.78 -14.51
CA MET A 147 1.20 -8.52 -15.96
C MET A 147 2.39 -7.61 -16.27
N ASN A 148 2.82 -6.78 -15.32
CA ASN A 148 3.89 -5.80 -15.47
C ASN A 148 5.12 -6.14 -14.60
N GLY A 149 5.24 -7.39 -14.14
CA GLY A 149 6.42 -7.89 -13.43
C GLY A 149 6.57 -7.40 -11.99
N LEU A 150 5.52 -6.83 -11.38
CA LEU A 150 5.53 -6.41 -9.99
C LEU A 150 4.80 -7.44 -9.12
N CYS A 151 5.44 -7.88 -8.03
CA CYS A 151 4.79 -8.65 -6.97
C CYS A 151 3.76 -7.76 -6.24
N PRO A 152 2.45 -8.05 -6.21
CA PRO A 152 1.49 -7.26 -5.47
C PRO A 152 1.47 -7.65 -3.98
N ILE A 153 1.56 -6.65 -3.10
CA ILE A 153 1.16 -6.73 -1.71
C ILE A 153 -0.33 -6.38 -1.65
N VAL A 154 -1.15 -7.37 -1.28
CA VAL A 154 -2.60 -7.28 -1.19
C VAL A 154 -2.95 -6.92 0.26
N GLU A 155 -3.37 -5.69 0.56
CA GLU A 155 -3.58 -5.23 1.94
C GLU A 155 -5.07 -4.94 2.22
N PRO A 156 -5.86 -5.94 2.65
CA PRO A 156 -7.25 -5.75 3.09
C PRO A 156 -7.30 -5.38 4.59
N GLU A 157 -6.90 -4.16 4.93
CA GLU A 157 -6.79 -3.75 6.34
C GLU A 157 -8.17 -3.63 7.00
N ILE A 158 -8.36 -4.40 8.06
CA ILE A 158 -9.50 -4.26 8.97
C ILE A 158 -9.05 -3.38 10.13
N LEU A 159 -9.67 -2.20 10.26
CA LEU A 159 -9.32 -1.26 11.31
C LEU A 159 -9.63 -1.83 12.69
N THR A 160 -8.69 -1.63 13.61
CA THR A 160 -8.84 -1.98 15.03
C THR A 160 -9.56 -0.89 15.84
N ASP A 161 -9.94 0.23 15.20
CA ASP A 161 -10.70 1.29 15.85
C ASP A 161 -12.07 0.79 16.34
N GLY A 162 -12.47 1.25 17.53
CA GLY A 162 -13.77 0.94 18.14
C GLY A 162 -13.66 0.17 19.45
N SER A 163 -14.79 -0.41 19.87
CA SER A 163 -14.92 -1.16 21.13
C SER A 163 -15.38 -2.60 20.89
N HIS A 164 -15.01 -3.17 19.75
CA HIS A 164 -15.37 -4.55 19.39
C HIS A 164 -14.43 -5.54 20.10
N GLU A 165 -14.95 -6.71 20.44
CA GLU A 165 -14.18 -7.78 21.06
C GLU A 165 -13.38 -8.58 20.01
N LEU A 166 -12.48 -9.43 20.48
CA LEU A 166 -11.61 -10.25 19.64
C LEU A 166 -12.39 -11.12 18.64
N GLU A 167 -13.52 -11.67 19.06
CA GLU A 167 -14.37 -12.55 18.23
C GLU A 167 -14.87 -11.83 16.98
N ALA A 168 -15.25 -10.55 17.10
CA ALA A 168 -15.70 -9.75 15.97
C ALA A 168 -14.56 -9.48 14.98
N CYS A 169 -13.33 -9.28 15.49
CA CYS A 169 -12.14 -9.14 14.65
C CYS A 169 -11.80 -10.44 13.91
N ILE A 170 -11.91 -11.59 14.59
CA ILE A 170 -11.73 -12.92 13.98
C ILE A 170 -12.75 -13.13 12.86
N GLU A 171 -14.04 -12.89 13.12
CA GLU A 171 -15.12 -13.06 12.14
C GLU A 171 -14.91 -12.16 10.92
N ALA A 172 -14.65 -10.88 11.14
CA ALA A 172 -14.41 -9.92 10.06
C ALA A 172 -13.18 -10.32 9.23
N SER A 173 -12.09 -10.77 9.88
CA SER A 173 -10.86 -11.21 9.23
C SER A 173 -11.08 -12.45 8.39
N GLN A 174 -11.69 -13.49 8.94
CA GLN A 174 -11.96 -14.74 8.23
C GLN A 174 -12.81 -14.50 6.98
N ARG A 175 -13.91 -13.75 7.12
CA ARG A 175 -14.79 -13.43 5.99
C ARG A 175 -14.08 -12.60 4.92
N THR A 176 -13.30 -11.60 5.32
CA THR A 176 -12.59 -10.72 4.40
C THR A 176 -11.50 -11.47 3.64
N LEU A 177 -10.67 -12.25 4.34
CA LEU A 177 -9.58 -13.00 3.73
C LEU A 177 -10.10 -14.11 2.80
N ALA A 178 -11.18 -14.81 3.18
CA ALA A 178 -11.81 -15.79 2.31
C ALA A 178 -12.30 -15.16 1.00
N ALA A 179 -12.96 -13.99 1.07
CA ALA A 179 -13.40 -13.27 -0.10
C ALA A 179 -12.23 -12.77 -0.97
N VAL A 180 -11.16 -12.27 -0.34
CA VAL A 180 -9.94 -11.82 -1.04
C VAL A 180 -9.30 -12.97 -1.81
N PHE A 181 -9.02 -14.11 -1.18
CA PHE A 181 -8.39 -15.25 -1.87
C PHE A 181 -9.29 -15.83 -2.96
N LYS A 182 -10.61 -15.88 -2.76
CA LYS A 182 -11.56 -16.28 -3.80
C LYS A 182 -11.49 -15.35 -5.02
N ALA A 183 -11.48 -14.04 -4.79
CA ALA A 183 -11.38 -13.05 -5.86
C ALA A 183 -10.02 -13.11 -6.58
N LEU A 184 -8.91 -13.32 -5.86
CA LEU A 184 -7.59 -13.51 -6.46
C LEU A 184 -7.59 -14.73 -7.41
N GLU A 185 -8.22 -15.84 -7.01
CA GLU A 185 -8.37 -17.03 -7.84
C GLU A 185 -9.25 -16.77 -9.07
N ASP A 186 -10.41 -16.10 -8.91
CA ASP A 186 -11.30 -15.74 -10.02
C ASP A 186 -10.62 -14.86 -11.09
N HIS A 187 -9.63 -14.04 -10.68
CA HIS A 187 -8.86 -13.18 -11.58
C HIS A 187 -7.53 -13.81 -12.03
N HIS A 188 -7.35 -15.11 -11.76
CA HIS A 188 -6.18 -15.89 -12.16
C HIS A 188 -4.84 -15.35 -11.62
N VAL A 189 -4.87 -14.76 -10.43
CA VAL A 189 -3.66 -14.25 -9.78
C VAL A 189 -2.79 -15.42 -9.34
N TYR A 190 -1.50 -15.37 -9.69
CA TYR A 190 -0.51 -16.36 -9.30
C TYR A 190 -0.08 -16.15 -7.84
N LEU A 191 -0.60 -16.93 -6.90
CA LEU A 191 -0.49 -16.68 -5.46
C LEU A 191 0.95 -16.72 -4.94
N GLU A 192 1.80 -17.61 -5.46
CA GLU A 192 3.22 -17.71 -5.10
C GLU A 192 4.01 -16.45 -5.49
N GLY A 193 3.46 -15.60 -6.35
CA GLY A 193 3.98 -14.29 -6.72
C GLY A 193 3.27 -13.13 -6.04
N THR A 194 2.64 -13.32 -4.87
CA THR A 194 1.96 -12.28 -4.08
C THR A 194 2.42 -12.27 -2.62
N LEU A 195 2.13 -11.18 -1.92
CA LEU A 195 2.23 -11.09 -0.46
C LEU A 195 0.90 -10.56 0.11
N LEU A 196 0.58 -10.93 1.35
CA LEU A 196 -0.55 -10.46 2.15
C LEU A 196 -0.02 -9.77 3.41
#